data_AF-A0A1Q5B3J2-F1
#
_entry.id   AF-A0A1Q5B3J2-F1
#
_cell.length_a   1.000
_cell.length_b   1.000
_cell.length_c   1.000
_cell.angle_alpha   90.00
_cell.angle_beta   90.00
_cell.angle_gamma   90.00
#
_symmetry.space_group_name_H-M   'P 1'
#
loop_
_entity.id
_entity.type
_entity.pdbx_description
1 polymer ?
#
loop_
_entity_poly.entity_id
_entity_poly.type
_entity_poly.pdbx_seq_one_letter_code
_entity_poly.pdbx_strand_id
1 'polypeptide(L)'
;MAATREYAERLGLPWWAWPAGLAVAGLLATELWMGATGIRSWLPFVLLIPAVLVALWWLGRIRVAVRDGELRVDDARLPVRYVADVVPLDAAGRREVLGVGSDPLAFVVQRPWIGGAVQVVLDDPADPTPFWVVSTRHPVELATAILAARDAA
;
A
#
# COMPACT_ATOMS: atom_id res chain seq x y z
N MET A 1 -7.54 -21.96 -23.58
CA MET A 1 -6.57 -20.98 -23.04
C MET A 1 -7.34 -20.10 -22.08
N ALA A 2 -7.16 -20.30 -20.77
CA ALA A 2 -7.83 -19.48 -19.76
C ALA A 2 -7.30 -18.05 -19.87
N ALA A 3 -8.19 -17.07 -19.99
CA ALA A 3 -7.78 -15.67 -20.04
C ALA A 3 -7.18 -15.29 -18.68
N THR A 4 -5.87 -15.02 -18.63
CA THR A 4 -5.22 -14.44 -17.46
C THR A 4 -5.93 -13.12 -17.14
N ARG A 5 -6.61 -13.05 -15.99
CA ARG A 5 -7.21 -11.79 -15.55
C ARG A 5 -6.10 -10.88 -15.05
N GLU A 6 -5.63 -10.00 -15.92
CA GLU A 6 -4.76 -8.91 -15.51
C GLU A 6 -5.53 -7.96 -14.59
N TYR A 7 -4.97 -7.69 -13.41
CA TYR A 7 -5.49 -6.72 -12.46
C TYR A 7 -4.44 -5.64 -12.25
N ALA A 8 -4.85 -4.38 -12.21
CA ALA A 8 -3.95 -3.27 -11.90
C ALA A 8 -4.69 -2.20 -11.11
N GLU A 9 -4.25 -1.98 -9.88
CA GLU A 9 -4.81 -0.99 -8.97
C GLU A 9 -3.71 -0.04 -8.48
N ARG A 10 -4.02 1.26 -8.47
CA ARG A 10 -3.18 2.26 -7.84
C ARG A 10 -3.79 2.65 -6.50
N LEU A 11 -3.05 2.40 -5.42
CA LEU A 11 -3.44 2.71 -4.05
C LEU A 11 -3.19 4.20 -3.76
N GLY A 12 -3.88 5.07 -4.49
CA GLY A 12 -3.76 6.51 -4.35
C GLY A 12 -4.23 7.00 -2.98
N LEU A 13 -3.65 8.10 -2.51
CA LEU A 13 -4.14 8.80 -1.32
C LEU A 13 -5.59 9.23 -1.51
N PRO A 14 -6.37 9.29 -0.41
CA PRO A 14 -7.67 9.93 -0.47
C PRO A 14 -7.50 11.42 -0.78
N TRP A 15 -8.44 11.96 -1.56
CA TRP A 15 -8.39 13.36 -2.02
C TRP A 15 -8.30 14.36 -0.85
N TRP A 16 -8.87 14.03 0.32
CA TRP A 16 -8.84 14.87 1.53
C TRP A 16 -7.45 14.97 2.16
N ALA A 17 -6.53 14.04 1.88
CA ALA A 17 -5.18 14.10 2.43
C ALA A 17 -4.36 15.28 1.87
N TRP A 18 -4.71 15.78 0.68
CA TRP A 18 -4.08 16.94 0.06
C TRP A 18 -4.39 18.24 0.83
N PRO A 19 -5.65 18.66 1.01
CA PRO A 19 -5.96 19.85 1.79
C PRO A 19 -5.59 19.67 3.28
N ALA A 20 -5.72 18.47 3.85
CA ALA A 20 -5.31 18.22 5.23
C ALA A 20 -3.78 18.37 5.42
N GLY A 21 -2.98 17.78 4.52
CA GLY A 21 -1.53 17.91 4.56
C GLY A 21 -1.09 19.36 4.37
N LEU A 22 -1.71 20.10 3.45
CA LEU A 22 -1.44 21.52 3.26
C LEU A 22 -1.84 22.36 4.47
N ALA A 23 -2.95 22.05 5.14
CA ALA A 23 -3.37 22.74 6.35
C ALA A 23 -2.36 22.52 7.49
N VAL A 24 -1.88 21.28 7.68
CA VAL A 24 -0.85 20.97 8.69
C VAL A 24 0.48 21.64 8.33
N ALA A 25 0.90 21.59 7.07
CA ALA A 25 2.11 22.27 6.61
C ALA A 25 2.02 23.78 6.83
N GLY A 26 0.88 24.39 6.53
CA GLY A 26 0.61 25.81 6.73
C GLY A 26 0.59 26.18 8.21
N LEU A 27 -0.02 25.36 9.07
CA LEU A 27 -0.04 25.57 10.51
C LEU A 27 1.37 25.55 11.09
N LEU A 28 2.15 24.50 10.79
CA LEU A 28 3.54 24.39 11.22
C LEU A 28 4.39 25.54 10.68
N ALA A 29 4.23 25.89 9.40
CA ALA A 29 4.93 27.03 8.81
C ALA A 29 4.57 28.34 9.50
N THR A 30 3.31 28.53 9.90
CA THR A 30 2.84 29.72 10.62
C THR A 30 3.40 29.78 12.05
N GLU A 31 3.48 28.64 12.75
CA GLU A 31 4.13 28.56 14.06
C GLU A 31 5.62 28.93 13.98
N LEU A 32 6.34 28.37 13.01
CA LEU A 32 7.75 28.70 12.78
C LEU A 32 7.93 30.17 12.34
N TRP A 33 6.98 30.73 11.59
CA TRP A 33 6.99 32.13 11.17
C TRP A 33 6.82 33.07 12.37
N MET A 34 5.92 32.76 13.32
CA MET A 34 5.74 33.55 14.53
C MET A 34 6.99 33.58 15.43
N GLY A 35 7.81 32.51 15.40
CA GLY A 35 9.05 32.42 16.16
C GLY A 35 10.27 33.09 15.51
N ALA A 36 10.18 33.51 14.24
CA ALA A 36 11.31 34.01 13.47
C ALA A 36 11.05 35.41 12.91
N THR A 37 11.97 36.35 13.15
CA THR A 37 11.89 37.71 12.60
C THR A 37 12.68 37.85 11.30
N GLY A 38 12.18 38.65 10.36
CA GLY A 38 12.85 38.96 9.08
C GLY A 38 12.56 37.98 7.93
N ILE A 39 13.26 38.11 6.81
CA ILE A 39 12.97 37.37 5.56
C ILE A 39 13.15 35.85 5.67
N ARG A 40 13.90 35.36 6.67
CA ARG A 40 14.04 33.93 6.99
C ARG A 40 12.75 33.30 7.48
N SER A 41 11.79 34.09 7.94
CA SER A 41 10.46 33.62 8.36
C SER A 41 9.67 32.95 7.23
N TRP A 42 10.03 33.16 5.96
CA TRP A 42 9.40 32.51 4.80
C TRP A 42 9.99 31.12 4.47
N LEU A 43 11.17 30.76 4.99
CA LEU A 43 11.77 29.44 4.76
C LEU A 43 10.84 28.25 5.09
N PRO A 44 10.11 28.26 6.23
CA PRO A 44 9.21 27.18 6.58
C PRO A 44 8.15 26.91 5.51
N PHE A 45 7.58 27.95 4.90
CA PHE A 45 6.60 27.78 3.81
C PHE A 45 7.25 27.16 2.57
N VAL A 46 8.44 27.64 2.19
CA VAL A 46 9.16 27.17 1.00
C VAL A 46 9.69 25.74 1.17
N LEU A 47 9.92 25.27 2.40
CA LEU A 47 10.40 23.91 2.66
C LEU A 47 9.26 22.93 2.99
N LEU A 48 8.37 23.29 3.92
CA LEU A 48 7.34 22.38 4.42
C LEU A 48 6.26 22.08 3.38
N ILE A 49 5.82 23.09 2.62
CA ILE A 49 4.78 22.87 1.60
C ILE A 49 5.26 21.87 0.54
N PRO A 50 6.40 22.07 -0.16
CA PRO A 50 6.85 21.09 -1.13
C PRO A 50 7.26 19.77 -0.49
N ALA A 51 7.85 19.76 0.71
CA ALA A 51 8.15 18.50 1.41
C ALA A 51 6.88 17.66 1.64
N VAL A 52 5.80 18.29 2.10
CA VAL A 52 4.51 17.61 2.29
C VAL A 52 3.90 17.17 0.97
N LEU A 53 3.94 18.01 -0.08
CA LEU A 53 3.46 17.61 -1.41
C LEU A 53 4.23 16.39 -1.96
N VAL A 54 5.55 16.37 -1.80
CA VAL A 54 6.41 15.25 -2.22
C VAL A 54 6.09 14.00 -1.39
N ALA A 55 5.92 14.13 -0.06
CA ALA A 55 5.58 13.02 0.81
C ALA A 55 4.20 12.42 0.47
N LEU A 56 3.18 13.26 0.24
CA LEU A 56 1.84 12.83 -0.18
C LEU A 56 1.87 12.13 -1.55
N TRP A 57 2.62 12.69 -2.51
CA TRP A 57 2.78 12.06 -3.81
C TRP A 57 3.49 10.70 -3.70
N TRP A 58 4.55 10.62 -2.89
CA TRP A 58 5.31 9.40 -2.66
C TRP A 58 4.47 8.31 -1.97
N LEU A 59 3.61 8.65 -1.00
CA LEU A 59 2.68 7.68 -0.40
C LEU A 59 1.62 7.15 -1.40
N GLY A 60 1.30 7.90 -2.45
CA GLY A 60 0.23 7.57 -3.41
C GLY A 60 0.70 6.86 -4.67
N ARG A 61 2.01 6.66 -4.82
CA ARG A 61 2.61 6.07 -6.03
C ARG A 61 2.40 4.56 -6.15
N ILE A 62 1.97 3.92 -5.07
CA ILE A 62 2.08 2.48 -4.87
C ILE A 62 1.04 1.76 -5.72
N ARG A 63 1.52 0.79 -6.49
CA ARG A 63 0.73 0.05 -7.47
C ARG A 63 0.75 -1.42 -7.12
N VAL A 64 -0.43 -2.02 -7.16
CA VAL A 64 -0.62 -3.47 -7.05
C VAL A 64 -1.09 -3.94 -8.41
N ALA A 65 -0.41 -4.91 -9.01
CA ALA A 65 -0.78 -5.46 -10.29
C ALA A 65 -0.53 -6.97 -10.34
N VAL A 66 -1.43 -7.71 -10.98
CA VAL A 66 -1.24 -9.12 -11.33
C VAL A 66 -1.03 -9.16 -12.83
N ARG A 67 0.18 -9.56 -13.26
CA ARG A 67 0.56 -9.66 -14.67
C ARG A 67 1.54 -10.79 -14.89
N ASP A 68 1.43 -11.45 -16.04
CA ASP A 68 2.38 -12.48 -16.50
C ASP A 68 2.57 -13.64 -15.50
N GLY A 69 1.55 -13.97 -14.68
CA GLY A 69 1.70 -14.97 -13.62
C GLY A 69 2.52 -14.50 -12.42
N GLU A 70 2.64 -13.19 -12.21
CA GLU A 70 3.29 -12.60 -11.03
C GLU A 70 2.37 -11.57 -10.36
N LEU A 71 2.31 -11.61 -9.04
CA LEU A 71 1.79 -10.54 -8.20
C LEU A 71 2.90 -9.51 -7.98
N ARG A 72 2.70 -8.29 -8.49
CA ARG A 72 3.60 -7.15 -8.34
C ARG A 72 2.99 -6.16 -7.35
N VAL A 73 3.71 -5.88 -6.27
CA VAL A 73 3.35 -4.91 -5.25
C VAL A 73 4.49 -3.89 -5.15
N ASP A 74 4.35 -2.78 -5.87
CA ASP A 74 5.39 -1.77 -6.06
C ASP A 74 6.70 -2.39 -6.59
N ASP A 75 7.76 -2.46 -5.79
CA ASP A 75 9.03 -3.08 -6.15
C ASP A 75 9.08 -4.59 -5.84
N ALA A 76 8.14 -5.11 -5.04
CA ALA A 76 8.08 -6.51 -4.67
C ALA A 76 7.37 -7.33 -5.76
N ARG A 77 7.97 -8.46 -6.15
CA ARG A 77 7.45 -9.36 -7.19
C ARG A 77 7.36 -10.76 -6.62
N LEU A 78 6.15 -11.33 -6.66
CA LEU A 78 5.87 -12.67 -6.17
C LEU A 78 5.29 -13.51 -7.31
N PRO A 79 5.99 -14.55 -7.77
CA PRO A 79 5.43 -15.49 -8.74
C PRO A 79 4.23 -16.24 -8.17
N VAL A 80 3.13 -16.33 -8.93
CA VAL A 80 1.87 -16.97 -8.44
C VAL A 80 2.02 -18.47 -8.17
N ARG A 81 3.06 -19.11 -8.71
CA ARG A 81 3.38 -20.53 -8.45
C ARG A 81 3.67 -20.84 -6.98
N TYR A 82 4.13 -19.85 -6.21
CA TYR A 82 4.39 -20.00 -4.78
C TYR A 82 3.17 -19.65 -3.92
N VAL A 83 2.04 -19.29 -4.55
CA VAL A 83 0.83 -18.93 -3.82
C VAL A 83 0.03 -20.20 -3.53
N ALA A 84 0.03 -20.59 -2.26
CA ALA A 84 -0.74 -21.72 -1.78
C ALA A 84 -2.24 -21.40 -1.72
N ASP A 85 -2.59 -20.24 -1.15
CA ASP A 85 -3.97 -19.81 -0.99
C ASP A 85 -4.09 -18.29 -0.94
N VAL A 86 -5.29 -17.76 -1.22
CA VAL A 86 -5.57 -16.33 -1.23
C VAL A 86 -6.87 -16.03 -0.51
N VAL A 87 -6.77 -15.33 0.62
CA VAL A 87 -7.90 -14.99 1.48
C VAL A 87 -8.17 -13.48 1.41
N PRO A 88 -9.33 -13.05 0.88
CA PRO A 88 -9.74 -11.66 0.96
C PRO A 88 -10.08 -11.31 2.42
N LEU A 89 -9.43 -10.28 2.96
CA LEU A 89 -9.63 -9.79 4.30
C LEU A 89 -10.45 -8.50 4.31
N ASP A 90 -11.43 -8.43 5.20
CA ASP A 90 -12.13 -7.21 5.55
C ASP A 90 -11.35 -6.41 6.61
N ALA A 91 -11.93 -5.29 7.08
CA ALA A 91 -11.27 -4.43 8.06
C ALA A 91 -11.02 -5.12 9.41
N ALA A 92 -11.82 -6.14 9.77
CA ALA A 92 -11.69 -6.90 11.01
C ALA A 92 -10.61 -7.97 10.87
N GLY A 93 -10.66 -8.80 9.82
CA GLY A 93 -9.64 -9.80 9.51
C GLY A 93 -8.25 -9.19 9.31
N ARG A 94 -8.18 -7.99 8.71
CA ARG A 94 -6.93 -7.23 8.62
C ARG A 94 -6.36 -6.88 10.00
N ARG A 95 -7.19 -6.48 10.96
CA ARG A 95 -6.72 -6.15 12.32
C ARG A 95 -6.24 -7.38 13.07
N GLU A 96 -6.88 -8.52 12.85
CA GLU A 96 -6.49 -9.79 13.45
C GLU A 96 -5.14 -10.27 12.91
N VAL A 97 -4.99 -10.31 11.58
CA VAL A 97 -3.75 -10.73 10.91
C VAL A 97 -2.58 -9.79 11.20
N LEU A 98 -2.83 -8.49 11.36
CA LEU A 98 -1.78 -7.53 11.74
C LEU A 98 -1.59 -7.38 13.25
N GLY A 99 -2.45 -8.00 14.04
CA GLY A 99 -2.42 -7.96 15.50
C GLY A 99 -1.94 -9.31 16.03
N VAL A 100 -2.88 -10.10 16.50
CA VAL A 100 -2.60 -11.40 17.16
C VAL A 100 -2.02 -12.42 16.19
N GLY A 101 -2.42 -12.38 14.91
CA GLY A 101 -1.93 -13.26 13.86
C GLY A 101 -0.69 -12.75 13.13
N SER A 102 -0.05 -11.68 13.62
CA SER A 102 1.10 -11.10 12.95
C SER A 102 2.32 -12.00 13.10
N ASP A 103 2.89 -12.40 11.97
CA ASP A 103 4.16 -13.11 11.91
C ASP A 103 5.29 -12.13 11.58
N PRO A 104 6.43 -12.13 12.31
CA PRO A 104 7.56 -11.25 12.00
C PRO A 104 8.19 -11.51 10.63
N LEU A 105 7.99 -12.69 10.05
CA LEU A 105 8.47 -13.05 8.72
C LEU A 105 7.46 -12.72 7.62
N ALA A 106 6.22 -12.35 7.96
CA ALA A 106 5.22 -12.01 6.97
C ALA A 106 5.53 -10.68 6.27
N PHE A 107 5.40 -10.68 4.94
CA PHE A 107 5.58 -9.46 4.16
C PHE A 107 4.29 -8.64 4.14
N VAL A 108 4.30 -7.47 4.79
CA VAL A 108 3.10 -6.64 4.96
C VAL A 108 3.23 -5.33 4.19
N VAL A 109 2.32 -5.14 3.24
CA VAL A 109 2.11 -3.87 2.52
C VAL A 109 0.72 -3.34 2.84
N GLN A 110 0.62 -2.60 3.94
CA GLN A 110 -0.63 -2.01 4.39
C GLN A 110 -0.71 -0.51 4.09
N ARG A 111 -1.88 -0.04 3.66
CA ARG A 111 -2.21 1.39 3.61
C ARG A 111 -3.33 1.71 4.59
N PRO A 112 -3.11 2.60 5.59
CA PRO A 112 -4.08 2.83 6.65
C PRO A 112 -5.40 3.44 6.15
N TRP A 113 -5.38 4.18 5.03
CA TRP A 113 -6.55 4.75 4.37
C TRP A 113 -7.33 3.78 3.47
N ILE A 114 -6.88 2.52 3.32
CA ILE A 114 -7.56 1.50 2.52
C ILE A 114 -8.08 0.43 3.46
N GLY A 115 -9.40 0.20 3.44
CA GLY A 115 -10.05 -0.73 4.37
C GLY A 115 -9.81 -2.20 4.04
N GLY A 116 -9.74 -2.55 2.75
CA GLY A 116 -9.56 -3.92 2.28
C GLY A 116 -8.11 -4.38 2.27
N ALA A 117 -7.91 -5.68 2.45
CA ALA A 117 -6.64 -6.35 2.28
C ALA A 117 -6.83 -7.75 1.71
N VAL A 118 -5.77 -8.34 1.19
CA VAL A 118 -5.72 -9.74 0.78
C VAL A 118 -4.52 -10.36 1.46
N GLN A 119 -4.74 -11.52 2.09
CA GLN A 119 -3.68 -12.38 2.60
C GLN A 119 -3.38 -13.44 1.54
N VAL A 120 -2.13 -13.50 1.13
CA VAL A 120 -1.61 -14.45 0.15
C VAL A 120 -0.70 -15.41 0.90
N VAL A 121 -1.14 -16.64 1.11
CA VAL A 121 -0.36 -17.68 1.79
C VAL A 121 0.67 -18.23 0.82
N LEU A 122 1.93 -18.32 1.26
CA LEU A 122 3.03 -18.79 0.43
C LEU A 122 3.41 -20.22 0.80
N ASP A 123 3.79 -20.99 -0.21
CA ASP A 123 4.43 -22.30 -0.09
C ASP A 123 5.72 -22.27 -0.93
N ASP A 124 6.70 -21.49 -0.46
CA ASP A 124 8.05 -21.44 -1.04
C ASP A 124 9.05 -22.12 -0.08
N PRO A 125 9.61 -23.29 -0.43
CA PRO A 125 10.59 -23.97 0.42
C PRO A 125 11.91 -23.20 0.54
N ALA A 126 12.16 -22.20 -0.31
CA ALA A 126 13.38 -21.39 -0.30
C ALA A 126 13.23 -20.06 0.47
N ASP A 127 12.01 -19.63 0.80
CA ASP A 127 11.73 -18.38 1.51
C ASP A 127 10.97 -18.67 2.82
N PRO A 128 11.49 -18.27 4.00
CA PRO A 128 10.80 -18.49 5.26
C PRO A 128 9.54 -17.61 5.45
N THR A 129 9.18 -16.77 4.47
CA THR A 129 7.99 -15.90 4.50
C THR A 129 6.69 -16.71 4.39
N PRO A 130 5.86 -16.79 5.44
CA PRO A 130 4.68 -17.66 5.44
C PRO A 130 3.49 -17.08 4.67
N PHE A 131 3.31 -15.76 4.68
CA PHE A 131 2.22 -15.09 3.97
C PHE A 131 2.55 -13.62 3.68
N TRP A 132 1.90 -13.08 2.65
CA TRP A 132 1.91 -11.68 2.30
C TRP A 132 0.57 -11.04 2.62
N VAL A 133 0.57 -9.83 3.17
CA VAL A 133 -0.67 -9.04 3.39
C VAL A 133 -0.60 -7.79 2.55
N VAL A 134 -1.49 -7.67 1.56
CA VAL A 134 -1.49 -6.56 0.61
C VAL A 134 -2.81 -5.79 0.71
N SER A 135 -2.74 -4.48 0.96
CA SER A 135 -3.93 -3.62 0.92
C SER A 135 -4.48 -3.45 -0.50
N THR A 136 -5.79 -3.51 -0.65
CA THR A 136 -6.51 -3.31 -1.92
C THR A 136 -7.92 -2.78 -1.65
N ARG A 137 -8.46 -1.96 -2.55
CA ARG A 137 -9.86 -1.52 -2.45
C ARG A 137 -10.84 -2.60 -2.93
N HIS A 138 -10.36 -3.58 -3.71
CA HIS A 138 -11.17 -4.65 -4.28
C HIS A 138 -10.59 -6.03 -3.91
N PRO A 139 -10.69 -6.45 -2.62
CA PRO A 139 -10.05 -7.67 -2.14
C PRO A 139 -10.52 -8.95 -2.87
N VAL A 140 -11.81 -9.04 -3.20
CA VAL A 140 -12.37 -10.19 -3.93
C VAL A 140 -11.87 -10.24 -5.37
N GLU A 141 -11.77 -9.11 -6.05
CA GLU A 141 -11.29 -9.04 -7.44
C GLU A 141 -9.81 -9.42 -7.52
N LEU A 142 -8.99 -8.89 -6.62
CA LEU A 142 -7.57 -9.22 -6.54
C LEU A 142 -7.36 -10.71 -6.22
N ALA A 143 -8.09 -11.26 -5.24
CA ALA A 143 -7.99 -12.68 -4.91
C ALA A 143 -8.37 -13.57 -6.10
N THR A 144 -9.45 -13.23 -6.80
CA THR A 144 -9.89 -13.96 -7.99
C THR A 144 -8.86 -13.88 -9.12
N ALA A 145 -8.23 -12.72 -9.33
CA ALA A 145 -7.19 -12.55 -10.33
C ALA A 145 -5.94 -13.38 -10.02
N ILE A 146 -5.51 -13.43 -8.76
CA ILE A 146 -4.36 -14.23 -8.33
C ILE A 146 -4.64 -15.73 -8.51
N LEU A 147 -5.80 -16.21 -8.05
CA LEU A 147 -6.18 -17.62 -8.20
C LEU A 147 -6.30 -18.01 -9.68
N ALA A 148 -6.93 -17.18 -10.51
CA ALA A 148 -7.02 -17.43 -11.95
C ALA A 148 -5.65 -17.43 -12.64
N ALA A 149 -4.71 -16.61 -12.18
CA ALA A 149 -3.34 -16.61 -12.71
C ALA A 149 -2.55 -17.85 -12.25
N ARG A 150 -2.77 -18.33 -11.02
CA ARG A 150 -2.17 -19.57 -10.51
C ARG A 150 -2.67 -20.79 -11.25
N ASP A 151 -3.99 -20.92 -11.44
CA ASP A 151 -4.59 -22.08 -12.11
C ASP A 151 -4.26 -22.13 -13.61
N ALA A 152 -3.79 -21.02 -14.19
CA ALA A 152 -3.35 -20.93 -15.57
C ALA A 152 -1.84 -21.19 -15.76
N ALA A 153 -1.06 -21.25 -14.67
CA ALA A 153 0.38 -21.48 -14.66
C ALA A 153 0.71 -22.98 -14.48
#